data_AF-A0AAE3FNT0-F1
#
_entry.id   AF-A0AAE3FNT0-F1
#
_cell.length_a   1.000
_cell.length_b   1.000
_cell.length_c   1.000
_cell.angle_alpha   90.00
_cell.angle_beta   90.00
_cell.angle_gamma   90.00
#
_symmetry.space_group_name_H-M   'P 1'
#
loop_
_entity.id
_entity.type
_entity.pdbx_description
1 polymer ?
#
loop_
_entity_poly.entity_id
_entity_poly.type
_entity_poly.pdbx_seq_one_letter_code
_entity_poly.pdbx_strand_id
1 'polypeptide(L)'
;MASPVRTILFDLDETLCERPPSEDPILGRAFRIAGVDPLFDRADYHRVAQSIGGTDSDVDRRVESFERLARAVEPSWRDSSA
;
A
#
# COMPACT_ATOMS: atom_id res chain seq x y z
N MET A 1 -38.09 19.12 -1.36
CA MET A 1 -36.95 19.87 -1.93
C MET A 1 -35.69 19.37 -1.25
N ALA A 2 -34.66 18.99 -2.00
CA ALA A 2 -33.41 18.52 -1.40
C ALA A 2 -32.69 19.68 -0.71
N SER A 3 -32.14 19.43 0.49
CA SER A 3 -31.30 20.40 1.18
C SER A 3 -30.09 20.75 0.30
N PRO A 4 -29.69 22.04 0.19
CA PRO A 4 -28.54 22.41 -0.61
C PRO A 4 -27.27 21.72 -0.11
N VAL A 5 -26.53 21.10 -1.04
CA VAL A 5 -25.19 20.54 -0.75
C VAL A 5 -24.26 21.71 -0.43
N ARG A 6 -23.64 21.67 0.75
CA ARG A 6 -22.77 22.75 1.25
C ARG A 6 -21.28 22.46 1.09
N THR A 7 -20.92 21.20 0.91
CA THR A 7 -19.53 20.75 0.89
C THR A 7 -19.40 19.53 -0.03
N ILE A 8 -18.33 19.49 -0.80
CA ILE A 8 -17.94 18.36 -1.63
C ILE A 8 -16.51 18.01 -1.25
N LEU A 9 -16.26 16.74 -0.94
CA LEU A 9 -14.93 16.19 -0.70
C LEU A 9 -14.54 15.36 -1.92
N PHE A 10 -13.38 15.69 -2.49
CA PHE A 10 -12.81 14.93 -3.59
C PHE A 10 -11.62 14.14 -3.07
N ASP A 11 -11.57 12.87 -3.43
CA ASP A 11 -10.34 12.09 -3.36
C ASP A 11 -9.34 12.61 -4.42
N LEU A 12 -8.07 12.25 -4.29
CA LEU A 12 -7.02 12.68 -5.20
C LEU A 12 -6.84 11.68 -6.34
N ASP A 13 -6.36 10.48 -6.01
CA ASP A 13 -5.99 9.47 -6.99
C ASP A 13 -7.22 8.96 -7.73
N GLU A 14 -7.15 8.96 -9.06
CA GLU A 14 -8.23 8.52 -9.96
C GLU A 14 -9.56 9.29 -9.83
N THR A 15 -9.61 10.30 -8.97
CA THR A 15 -10.75 11.22 -8.81
C THR A 15 -10.43 12.60 -9.38
N LEU A 16 -9.35 13.23 -8.90
CA LEU A 16 -8.87 14.52 -9.42
C LEU A 16 -7.63 14.38 -10.31
N CYS A 17 -6.84 13.32 -10.09
CA CYS A 17 -5.60 13.10 -10.81
C CYS A 17 -5.59 11.73 -11.46
N GLU A 18 -5.10 11.65 -12.69
CA GLU A 18 -4.76 10.37 -13.28
C GLU A 18 -3.55 9.79 -12.56
N ARG A 19 -3.73 8.60 -12.02
CA ARG A 19 -2.64 7.81 -11.45
C ARG A 19 -1.72 7.38 -12.59
N PRO A 20 -0.42 7.74 -12.59
CA PRO A 20 0.46 7.34 -13.66
C PRO A 20 0.49 5.80 -13.74
N PRO A 21 0.52 5.21 -14.95
CA PRO A 21 0.55 3.76 -15.12
C PRO A 21 1.80 3.08 -14.53
N SER A 22 2.71 3.84 -13.93
CA SER A 22 4.04 3.42 -13.51
C SER A 22 4.36 3.78 -12.05
N GLU A 23 3.42 3.57 -11.12
CA GLU A 23 3.77 3.60 -9.70
C GLU A 23 4.71 2.45 -9.29
N ASP A 24 4.73 1.34 -10.04
CA ASP A 24 5.69 0.24 -9.85
C ASP A 24 7.16 0.70 -9.91
N PRO A 25 7.60 1.48 -10.91
CA PRO A 25 8.95 2.02 -10.90
C PRO A 25 9.19 3.06 -9.81
N ILE A 26 8.18 3.67 -9.19
CA ILE A 26 8.40 4.59 -8.04
C ILE A 26 8.73 3.79 -6.79
N LEU A 27 7.92 2.79 -6.44
CA LEU A 27 8.16 1.94 -5.26
C LEU A 27 9.44 1.11 -5.45
N GLY A 28 9.62 0.51 -6.62
CA GLY A 28 10.86 -0.20 -6.96
C GLY A 28 12.09 0.71 -7.01
N ARG A 29 11.95 2.00 -7.39
CA ARG A 29 13.03 2.99 -7.27
C ARG A 29 13.30 3.36 -5.81
N ALA A 30 12.27 3.47 -4.97
CA ALA A 30 12.43 3.76 -3.55
C ALA A 30 13.22 2.64 -2.85
N PHE A 31 12.89 1.37 -3.09
CA PHE A 31 13.67 0.24 -2.57
C PHE A 31 15.13 0.28 -3.02
N ARG A 32 15.37 0.54 -4.32
CA ARG A 32 16.74 0.69 -4.85
C ARG A 32 17.51 1.85 -4.21
N ILE A 33 16.88 3.01 -4.02
CA ILE A 33 17.52 4.17 -3.36
C ILE A 33 17.81 3.87 -1.89
N ALA A 34 16.90 3.17 -1.21
CA ALA A 34 17.07 2.75 0.18
C ALA A 34 18.09 1.60 0.34
N GLY A 35 18.55 0.99 -0.76
CA GLY A 35 19.49 -0.13 -0.74
C GLY A 35 18.91 -1.41 -0.14
N VAL A 36 17.59 -1.59 -0.19
CA VAL A 36 16.91 -2.78 0.32
C VAL A 36 16.32 -3.57 -0.83
N ASP A 37 16.32 -4.90 -0.69
CA ASP A 37 15.61 -5.76 -1.62
C ASP A 37 14.09 -5.52 -1.49
N PRO A 38 13.36 -5.36 -2.62
CA PRO A 38 11.93 -5.23 -2.59
C PRO A 38 11.28 -6.43 -1.90
N LEU A 39 10.56 -6.18 -0.81
CA LEU A 39 9.86 -7.21 -0.05
C LEU A 39 8.53 -7.63 -0.69
N PHE A 40 7.90 -6.72 -1.44
CA PHE A 40 6.62 -6.92 -2.10
C PHE A 40 6.51 -5.94 -3.27
N ASP A 41 5.62 -6.23 -4.21
CA ASP A 41 5.23 -5.29 -5.24
C ASP A 41 3.86 -4.65 -4.96
N ARG A 42 3.43 -3.75 -5.85
CA ARG A 42 2.13 -3.08 -5.73
C ARG A 42 0.97 -4.07 -5.76
N ALA A 43 1.06 -5.12 -6.57
CA ALA A 43 0.00 -6.11 -6.71
C ALA A 43 -0.16 -6.94 -5.42
N ASP A 44 0.95 -7.29 -4.78
CA ASP A 44 0.97 -7.91 -3.45
C ASP A 44 0.30 -7.03 -2.40
N TYR A 45 0.64 -5.74 -2.39
CA TYR A 45 0.01 -4.78 -1.49
C TYR A 45 -1.50 -4.70 -1.69
N HIS A 46 -1.98 -4.54 -2.93
CA HIS A 46 -3.42 -4.46 -3.19
C HIS A 46 -4.16 -5.74 -2.82
N ARG A 47 -3.57 -6.91 -3.13
CA ARG A 47 -4.14 -8.21 -2.78
C ARG A 47 -4.30 -8.37 -1.27
N VAL A 48 -3.29 -7.98 -0.48
CA VAL A 48 -3.36 -8.04 0.98
C VAL A 48 -4.33 -7.00 1.54
N ALA A 49 -4.25 -5.75 1.07
CA ALA A 49 -5.11 -4.65 1.54
C ALA A 49 -6.60 -4.92 1.28
N GLN A 50 -6.96 -5.57 0.17
CA GLN A 50 -8.34 -5.98 -0.14
C GLN A 50 -8.86 -7.10 0.77
N SER A 51 -7.96 -7.88 1.38
CA SER A 51 -8.33 -8.95 2.33
C SER A 51 -8.57 -8.45 3.76
N ILE A 52 -8.24 -7.18 4.05
CA ILE A 52 -8.37 -6.57 5.36
C ILE A 52 -9.66 -5.77 5.41
N GLY A 53 -10.53 -6.10 6.36
CA GLY A 53 -11.76 -5.37 6.64
C GLY A 53 -11.90 -5.08 8.13
N GLY A 54 -12.77 -4.14 8.50
CA GLY A 54 -13.09 -3.84 9.90
C GLY A 54 -12.04 -3.02 10.66
N THR A 55 -11.17 -2.31 9.95
CA THR A 55 -10.17 -1.42 10.57
C THR A 55 -10.76 -0.05 10.87
N ASP A 56 -10.36 0.55 11.99
CA ASP A 56 -10.86 1.86 12.44
C ASP A 56 -10.34 3.04 11.61
N SER A 57 -9.27 2.84 10.82
CA SER A 57 -8.74 3.84 9.91
C SER A 57 -7.97 3.25 8.72
N ASP A 58 -7.75 4.09 7.71
CA ASP A 58 -6.85 3.79 6.58
C ASP A 58 -5.39 3.59 7.00
N VAL A 59 -4.98 4.19 8.13
CA VAL A 59 -3.64 4.00 8.69
C VAL A 59 -3.55 2.59 9.26
N ASP A 60 -4.54 2.15 10.04
CA ASP A 60 -4.58 0.81 10.63
C ASP A 60 -4.59 -0.27 9.54
N ARG A 61 -5.37 -0.06 8.48
CA ARG A 61 -5.37 -0.94 7.30
C ARG A 61 -4.00 -1.04 6.64
N ARG A 62 -3.27 0.07 6.52
CA ARG A 62 -1.91 0.08 5.94
C ARG A 62 -0.92 -0.64 6.85
N VAL A 63 -0.94 -0.38 8.15
CA VAL A 63 -0.09 -1.07 9.14
C VAL A 63 -0.32 -2.57 9.05
N GLU A 64 -1.57 -3.02 9.12
CA GLU A 64 -1.90 -4.44 9.03
C GLU A 64 -1.46 -5.05 7.68
N SER A 65 -1.61 -4.31 6.58
CA SER A 65 -1.16 -4.74 5.26
C SER A 65 0.35 -5.01 5.24
N PHE A 66 1.15 -4.06 5.73
CA PHE A 66 2.61 -4.21 5.76
C PHE A 66 3.05 -5.33 6.69
N GLU A 67 2.40 -5.50 7.84
CA GLU A 67 2.73 -6.61 8.72
C GLU A 67 2.40 -7.98 8.10
N ARG A 68 1.25 -8.11 7.43
CA ARG A 68 0.88 -9.36 6.73
C ARG A 68 1.85 -9.67 5.59
N LEU A 69 2.26 -8.66 4.82
CA LEU A 69 3.28 -8.80 3.77
C LEU A 69 4.61 -9.24 4.36
N ALA A 70 5.07 -8.59 5.44
CA ALA A 70 6.32 -8.94 6.10
C ALA A 70 6.33 -10.37 6.67
N ARG A 71 5.17 -10.89 7.12
CA ARG A 71 5.02 -12.28 7.57
C ARG A 71 4.93 -13.30 6.43
N ALA A 72 4.46 -12.89 5.25
CA ALA A 72 4.31 -13.75 4.09
C ALA A 72 5.64 -14.02 3.36
N VAL A 73 6.63 -13.14 3.54
CA VAL A 73 7.98 -13.31 3.03
C VAL A 73 8.80 -14.04 4.09
N GLU A 74 9.16 -15.31 3.87
CA GLU A 74 10.15 -15.96 4.73
C GLU A 74 11.47 -15.17 4.61
N PRO A 75 12.01 -14.61 5.71
CA PRO A 75 13.18 -13.76 5.59
C PRO A 75 14.42 -14.61 5.33
N SER A 76 15.06 -14.42 4.18
CA SER A 76 16.33 -15.07 3.80
C SER A 76 17.49 -14.81 4.78
N TRP A 77 17.39 -13.79 5.63
CA TRP A 77 18.39 -13.49 6.67
C TRP A 77 18.31 -14.41 7.90
N ARG A 78 17.25 -15.21 8.06
CA ARG A 78 17.14 -16.18 9.17
C ARG A 78 18.08 -17.39 9.03
N ASP A 79 18.60 -17.64 7.82
CA ASP A 79 19.56 -18.72 7.56
C ASP A 79 21.04 -18.29 7.72
N SER A 80 21.32 -17.01 8.02
CA SER A 80 22.70 -16.52 8.19
C SER A 80 23.25 -16.71 9.60
N SER A 81 22.66 -17.61 10.40
CA SER A 81 23.15 -18.03 11.72
C SER A 81 23.37 -19.54 11.74
N ALA A 82 24.33 -20.03 10.97
CA ALA A 82 24.91 -21.36 11.07
C ALA A 82 26.43 -21.29 10.98
#